data_AF-A0A0G0VXS5-F1
#
_entry.id   AF-A0A0G0VXS5-F1
#
_cell.length_a   1.000
_cell.length_b   1.000
_cell.length_c   1.000
_cell.angle_alpha   90.00
_cell.angle_beta   90.00
_cell.angle_gamma   90.00
#
_symmetry.space_group_name_H-M   'P 1'
#
loop_
_entity.id
_entity.type
_entity.pdbx_description
1 polymer ?
#
loop_
_entity_poly.entity_id
_entity_poly.type
_entity_poly.pdbx_seq_one_letter_code
_entity_poly.pdbx_strand_id
1 'polypeptide(L)'
;MKKNDPMYEYSFVEDTTRLIDLINKSASTISDKKIKAEAKSWLQGYYDILEIIDNESQGYKAFLSLSNSVTNIRLKRSEWMRKLRVILKEYNSHSLQNKKSPRKIIKYDGFVDSHRIKQLKAVSSESFDLSRLIKMCEELNDSFFRENYIASISLVRAIIDHTPPVFGFKTFTEVANSVEKSIKDSLLHLENSSRKIADAHLHIQIRKKEILPTATQVNFAQSLDVFLGEIIRRLK
;
A
#
# COMPACT_ATOMS: atom_id res chain seq x y z
N MET A 1 -11.74 -19.51 -19.42
CA MET A 1 -12.58 -18.49 -18.75
C MET A 1 -11.72 -17.25 -18.52
N LYS A 2 -12.27 -16.04 -18.66
CA LYS A 2 -11.48 -14.79 -18.75
C LYS A 2 -11.02 -14.34 -17.36
N LYS A 3 -9.81 -13.80 -17.31
CA LYS A 3 -8.96 -13.49 -16.13
C LYS A 3 -9.49 -12.38 -15.19
N ASN A 4 -10.60 -11.75 -15.52
CA ASN A 4 -11.20 -10.63 -14.77
C ASN A 4 -12.64 -10.94 -14.36
N ASP A 5 -12.96 -12.23 -14.17
CA ASP A 5 -14.25 -12.63 -13.67
C ASP A 5 -14.21 -12.54 -12.13
N PRO A 6 -15.03 -11.67 -11.47
CA PRO A 6 -15.09 -11.59 -10.01
C PRO A 6 -15.44 -12.94 -9.35
N MET A 7 -15.98 -13.88 -10.11
CA MET A 7 -16.23 -15.26 -9.70
C MET A 7 -14.93 -16.06 -9.43
N TYR A 8 -13.78 -15.66 -10.00
CA TYR A 8 -12.48 -16.32 -9.83
C TYR A 8 -11.73 -15.88 -8.56
N GLU A 9 -11.81 -14.60 -8.20
CA GLU A 9 -11.32 -14.09 -6.90
C GLU A 9 -12.16 -14.62 -5.75
N TYR A 10 -13.49 -14.68 -5.93
CA TYR A 10 -14.41 -15.26 -4.95
C TYR A 10 -14.11 -16.75 -4.71
N SER A 11 -13.84 -17.53 -5.76
CA SER A 11 -13.44 -18.93 -5.69
C SER A 11 -12.17 -19.16 -4.84
N PHE A 12 -11.16 -18.30 -4.97
CA PHE A 12 -9.89 -18.45 -4.25
C PHE A 12 -10.03 -18.13 -2.75
N VAL A 13 -10.78 -17.07 -2.42
CA VAL A 13 -11.07 -16.67 -1.04
C VAL A 13 -11.98 -17.70 -0.36
N GLU A 14 -12.98 -18.23 -1.07
CA GLU A 14 -13.89 -19.27 -0.59
C GLU A 14 -13.14 -20.60 -0.36
N ASP A 15 -12.24 -20.99 -1.26
CA ASP A 15 -11.39 -22.18 -1.10
C ASP A 15 -10.40 -22.05 0.06
N THR A 16 -9.87 -20.85 0.29
CA THR A 16 -8.96 -20.55 1.42
C THR A 16 -9.72 -20.58 2.75
N THR A 17 -10.91 -19.99 2.79
CA THR A 17 -11.78 -19.98 3.98
C THR A 17 -12.25 -21.39 4.33
N ARG A 18 -12.63 -22.19 3.33
CA ARG A 18 -13.01 -23.59 3.49
C ARG A 18 -11.84 -24.45 3.99
N LEU A 19 -10.62 -24.16 3.56
CA LEU A 19 -9.42 -24.84 4.05
C LEU A 19 -9.15 -24.49 5.52
N ILE A 20 -9.27 -23.22 5.90
CA ILE A 20 -9.13 -22.75 7.29
C ILE A 20 -10.16 -23.44 8.19
N ASP A 21 -11.42 -23.50 7.77
CA ASP A 21 -12.49 -24.17 8.53
C ASP A 21 -12.23 -25.67 8.71
N LEU A 22 -11.75 -26.35 7.67
CA LEU A 22 -11.40 -27.78 7.75
C LEU A 22 -10.23 -28.02 8.72
N ILE A 23 -9.24 -27.13 8.74
CA ILE A 23 -8.10 -27.23 9.67
C ILE A 23 -8.57 -26.94 11.10
N ASN A 24 -9.38 -25.91 11.32
CA ASN A 24 -9.94 -25.58 12.64
C ASN A 24 -10.82 -26.70 13.20
N LYS A 25 -11.65 -27.32 12.36
CA LYS A 25 -12.49 -28.47 12.72
C LYS A 25 -11.68 -29.74 13.00
N SER A 26 -10.54 -29.90 12.34
CA SER A 26 -9.59 -30.99 12.62
C SER A 26 -8.79 -30.72 13.91
N ALA A 27 -8.40 -29.47 14.17
CA ALA A 27 -7.68 -29.08 15.38
C ALA A 27 -8.53 -29.18 16.65
N SER A 28 -9.85 -28.98 16.55
CA SER A 28 -10.78 -29.11 17.69
C SER A 28 -11.04 -30.57 18.10
N THR A 29 -10.82 -31.53 17.20
CA THR A 29 -11.05 -32.97 17.41
C THR A 29 -9.79 -33.74 17.84
N ILE A 30 -8.62 -33.09 17.86
CA ILE A 30 -7.36 -33.67 18.34
C ILE A 30 -7.31 -33.62 19.87
N SER A 31 -7.30 -34.80 20.51
CA SER A 31 -7.17 -34.98 21.97
C SER A 31 -5.73 -34.85 22.47
N ASP A 32 -4.75 -35.11 21.59
CA ASP A 32 -3.32 -34.98 21.90
C ASP A 32 -2.88 -33.51 21.93
N LYS A 33 -2.54 -33.03 23.12
CA LYS A 33 -2.18 -31.63 23.41
C LYS A 33 -0.95 -31.16 22.62
N LYS A 34 0.00 -32.05 22.31
CA LYS A 34 1.22 -31.72 21.57
C LYS A 34 0.92 -31.50 20.10
N ILE A 35 0.13 -32.40 19.51
CA ILE A 35 -0.28 -32.33 18.10
C ILE A 35 -1.19 -31.11 17.87
N LYS A 36 -2.05 -30.79 18.84
CA LYS A 36 -2.91 -29.60 18.78
C LYS A 36 -2.12 -28.28 18.81
N ALA A 37 -1.04 -28.22 19.58
CA ALA A 37 -0.16 -27.05 19.61
C ALA A 37 0.60 -26.88 18.28
N GLU A 38 1.06 -27.99 17.70
CA GLU A 38 1.76 -28.00 16.41
C GLU A 38 0.85 -27.58 15.25
N ALA A 39 -0.39 -28.07 15.21
CA ALA A 39 -1.39 -27.64 14.22
C ALA A 39 -1.71 -26.14 14.29
N LYS A 40 -1.79 -25.57 15.50
CA LYS A 40 -1.95 -24.12 15.71
C LYS A 40 -0.74 -23.32 15.23
N SER A 41 0.47 -23.82 15.47
CA SER A 41 1.70 -23.20 14.98
C SER A 41 1.76 -23.20 13.45
N TRP A 42 1.24 -24.24 12.78
CA TRP A 42 1.21 -24.30 11.32
C TRP A 42 0.14 -23.38 10.72
N LEU A 43 -1.03 -23.26 11.36
CA LEU A 43 -2.04 -22.25 11.03
C LEU A 43 -1.46 -20.85 11.13
N GLN A 44 -0.72 -20.56 12.21
CA GLN A 44 -0.03 -19.28 12.37
C GLN A 44 0.97 -19.04 11.24
N GLY A 45 1.83 -20.01 10.92
CA GLY A 45 2.76 -19.88 9.79
C GLY A 45 2.06 -19.72 8.43
N TYR A 46 0.85 -20.23 8.27
CA TYR A 46 0.03 -19.99 7.07
C TYR A 46 -0.57 -18.57 7.04
N TYR A 47 -1.03 -18.05 8.17
CA TYR A 47 -1.45 -16.65 8.29
C TYR A 47 -0.27 -15.70 8.05
N ASP A 48 0.90 -16.00 8.61
CA ASP A 48 2.12 -15.22 8.37
C ASP A 48 2.49 -15.24 6.88
N ILE A 49 2.28 -16.37 6.17
CA ILE A 49 2.47 -16.45 4.72
C ILE A 49 1.42 -15.61 3.96
N LEU A 50 0.15 -15.62 4.36
CA LEU A 50 -0.89 -14.78 3.74
C LEU A 50 -0.62 -13.28 3.95
N GLU A 51 -0.10 -12.90 5.12
CA GLU A 51 0.34 -11.54 5.45
C GLU A 51 1.60 -11.14 4.64
N ILE A 52 2.46 -12.10 4.32
CA ILE A 52 3.69 -11.92 3.50
C ILE A 52 3.40 -11.98 1.99
N ILE A 53 2.31 -12.57 1.52
CA ILE A 53 1.96 -12.60 0.08
C ILE A 53 1.66 -11.19 -0.47
N ASP A 54 1.49 -10.19 0.41
CA ASP A 54 1.45 -8.77 0.07
C ASP A 54 2.86 -8.13 -0.13
N ASN A 55 3.96 -8.86 0.13
CA ASN A 55 5.34 -8.41 -0.09
C ASN A 55 6.36 -9.57 -0.23
N GLU A 56 6.69 -9.96 -1.47
CA GLU A 56 7.55 -11.12 -1.80
C GLU A 56 8.96 -11.13 -1.17
N SER A 57 9.36 -12.29 -0.62
CA SER A 57 10.70 -12.95 -0.67
C SER A 57 10.89 -13.98 0.46
N GLN A 58 10.28 -13.75 1.63
CA GLN A 58 10.43 -14.64 2.79
C GLN A 58 9.43 -15.81 2.80
N GLY A 59 8.21 -15.62 2.28
CA GLY A 59 7.18 -16.66 2.22
C GLY A 59 7.60 -17.87 1.37
N TYR A 60 8.31 -17.65 0.26
CA TYR A 60 8.85 -18.73 -0.60
C TYR A 60 9.92 -19.57 0.12
N LYS A 61 10.74 -18.95 0.97
CA LYS A 61 11.77 -19.65 1.76
C LYS A 61 11.16 -20.43 2.93
N ALA A 62 10.14 -19.88 3.59
CA ALA A 62 9.37 -20.57 4.62
C ALA A 62 8.62 -21.79 4.05
N PHE A 63 8.06 -21.66 2.83
CA PHE A 63 7.43 -22.74 2.09
C PHE A 63 8.40 -23.90 1.77
N LEU A 64 9.61 -23.59 1.27
CA LEU A 64 10.64 -24.59 1.02
C LEU A 64 11.08 -25.32 2.30
N SER A 65 11.19 -24.59 3.41
CA SER A 65 11.48 -25.16 4.74
C SER A 65 10.39 -26.15 5.19
N LEU A 66 9.12 -25.77 5.06
CA LEU A 66 7.97 -26.60 5.43
C LEU A 66 7.84 -27.86 4.56
N SER A 67 8.16 -27.77 3.27
CA SER A 67 8.13 -28.93 2.35
C SER A 67 9.19 -30.00 2.67
N ASN A 68 10.25 -29.60 3.39
CA ASN A 68 11.42 -30.43 3.69
C ASN A 68 11.45 -30.94 5.14
N SER A 69 10.51 -30.54 5.98
CA SER A 69 10.45 -30.97 7.38
C SER A 69 9.97 -32.42 7.52
N VAL A 70 10.82 -33.26 8.12
CA VAL A 70 10.59 -34.70 8.36
C VAL A 70 9.43 -34.95 9.34
N THR A 71 9.01 -33.94 10.11
CA THR A 71 7.90 -34.04 11.07
C THR A 71 6.52 -34.13 10.39
N ASN A 72 6.44 -33.89 9.08
CA ASN A 72 5.18 -33.88 8.33
C ASN A 72 4.76 -35.24 7.74
N ILE A 73 5.29 -36.34 8.27
CA ILE A 73 5.12 -37.68 7.67
C ILE A 73 3.75 -38.33 7.97
N ARG A 74 2.95 -37.82 8.91
CA ARG A 74 1.67 -38.49 9.28
C ARG A 74 0.37 -37.79 8.87
N LEU A 75 0.41 -36.61 8.26
CA LEU A 75 -0.79 -35.94 7.75
C LEU A 75 -0.79 -35.95 6.22
N LYS A 76 -1.50 -36.93 5.64
CA LYS A 76 -1.93 -37.04 4.23
C LYS A 76 -1.07 -36.28 3.20
N ARG A 77 0.23 -36.58 3.18
CA ARG A 77 1.24 -35.99 2.30
C ARG A 77 0.89 -36.14 0.82
N SER A 78 0.24 -37.22 0.41
CA SER A 78 -0.08 -37.47 -1.00
C SER A 78 -1.15 -36.51 -1.55
N GLU A 79 -2.21 -36.25 -0.79
CA GLU A 79 -3.33 -35.42 -1.25
C GLU A 79 -2.97 -33.94 -1.20
N TRP A 80 -2.26 -33.52 -0.14
CA TRP A 80 -1.75 -32.16 0.03
C TRP A 80 -0.69 -31.83 -1.02
N MET A 81 0.31 -32.71 -1.24
CA MET A 81 1.32 -32.50 -2.28
C MET A 81 0.73 -32.54 -3.69
N ARG A 82 -0.37 -33.29 -3.92
CA ARG A 82 -1.07 -33.27 -5.21
C ARG A 82 -1.73 -31.92 -5.46
N LYS A 83 -2.47 -31.38 -4.48
CA LYS A 83 -3.10 -30.06 -4.59
C LYS A 83 -2.05 -28.95 -4.72
N LEU A 84 -0.96 -29.03 -3.97
CA LEU A 84 0.15 -28.08 -4.08
C LEU A 84 0.86 -28.14 -5.43
N ARG A 85 1.07 -29.32 -6.01
CA ARG A 85 1.66 -29.44 -7.36
C ARG A 85 0.76 -28.82 -8.43
N VAL A 86 -0.56 -28.89 -8.28
CA VAL A 86 -1.51 -28.21 -9.18
C VAL A 86 -1.34 -26.70 -9.08
N ILE A 87 -1.31 -26.16 -7.86
CA ILE A 87 -1.07 -24.72 -7.61
C ILE A 87 0.29 -24.30 -8.17
N LEU A 88 1.34 -25.09 -7.96
CA LEU A 88 2.69 -24.81 -8.46
C LEU A 88 2.76 -24.86 -10.00
N LYS A 89 2.00 -25.77 -10.63
CA LYS A 89 1.92 -25.87 -12.09
C LYS A 89 1.20 -24.66 -12.68
N GLU A 90 0.10 -24.23 -12.08
CA GLU A 90 -0.62 -23.03 -12.49
C GLU A 90 0.20 -21.76 -12.29
N TYR A 91 0.91 -21.63 -11.16
CA TYR A 91 1.83 -20.53 -10.90
C TYR A 91 2.97 -20.48 -11.93
N ASN A 92 3.61 -21.61 -12.24
CA ASN A 92 4.69 -21.65 -13.23
C ASN A 92 4.19 -21.40 -14.66
N SER A 93 2.98 -21.87 -15.01
CA SER A 93 2.35 -21.54 -16.29
C SER A 93 1.98 -20.06 -16.40
N HIS A 94 1.60 -19.39 -15.30
CA HIS A 94 1.40 -17.95 -15.21
C HIS A 94 2.72 -17.15 -15.28
N SER A 95 3.77 -17.65 -14.62
CA SER A 95 5.12 -17.07 -14.59
C SER A 95 5.79 -17.12 -15.98
N LEU A 96 5.63 -18.22 -16.73
CA LEU A 96 6.26 -18.39 -18.04
C LEU A 96 5.60 -17.57 -19.16
N GLN A 97 4.30 -17.27 -19.07
CA GLN A 97 3.63 -16.37 -20.04
C GLN A 97 3.94 -14.88 -19.80
N ASN A 98 4.37 -14.51 -18.58
CA ASN A 98 4.76 -13.14 -18.23
C ASN A 98 6.27 -12.84 -18.41
N LYS A 99 7.07 -13.80 -18.90
CA LYS A 99 8.50 -13.59 -19.22
C LYS A 99 8.77 -12.87 -20.56
N LYS A 100 8.08 -11.76 -20.82
CA LYS A 100 8.56 -10.76 -21.80
C LYS A 100 9.20 -9.59 -21.05
N SER A 101 10.51 -9.73 -20.82
CA SER A 101 11.47 -8.77 -20.24
C SER A 101 11.18 -8.35 -18.79
N PRO A 102 12.17 -8.33 -17.88
CA PRO A 102 11.96 -7.86 -16.52
C PRO A 102 11.75 -6.34 -16.56
N ARG A 103 10.50 -5.90 -16.71
CA ARG A 103 10.15 -4.53 -16.31
C ARG A 103 10.46 -4.45 -14.83
N LYS A 104 11.44 -3.62 -14.46
CA LYS A 104 11.69 -3.18 -13.08
C LYS A 104 10.32 -2.97 -12.41
N ILE A 105 9.97 -3.81 -11.44
CA ILE A 105 8.84 -3.53 -10.56
C ILE A 105 9.31 -2.34 -9.73
N ILE A 106 8.91 -1.14 -10.14
CA ILE A 106 9.08 0.06 -9.33
C ILE A 106 8.13 -0.18 -8.15
N LYS A 107 8.69 -0.53 -6.98
CA LYS A 107 7.97 -0.43 -5.72
C LYS A 107 7.49 1.03 -5.63
N TYR A 108 6.18 1.25 -5.75
CA TYR A 108 5.63 2.57 -5.47
C TYR A 108 5.73 2.76 -3.95
N ASP A 109 6.68 3.60 -3.52
CA ASP A 109 7.00 3.90 -2.13
C ASP A 109 5.95 4.87 -1.50
N GLY A 110 4.66 4.54 -1.59
CA GLY A 110 3.56 5.34 -1.04
C GLY A 110 3.11 6.52 -1.94
N PHE A 111 2.19 7.35 -1.43
CA PHE A 111 1.71 8.56 -2.11
C PHE A 111 2.81 9.62 -2.21
N VAL A 112 3.59 9.77 -1.15
CA VAL A 112 4.83 10.52 -1.06
C VAL A 112 5.97 9.53 -1.03
N ASP A 113 6.87 9.62 -2.00
CA ASP A 113 8.01 8.73 -2.14
C ASP A 113 8.87 8.67 -0.85
N SER A 114 9.28 7.47 -0.45
CA SER A 114 10.06 7.26 0.79
C SER A 114 11.41 7.97 0.76
N HIS A 115 12.03 8.08 -0.42
CA HIS A 115 13.24 8.86 -0.63
C HIS A 115 12.97 10.35 -0.38
N ARG A 116 11.80 10.86 -0.79
CA ARG A 116 11.43 12.26 -0.53
C ARG A 116 11.31 12.55 0.97
N ILE A 117 10.67 11.66 1.72
CA ILE A 117 10.56 11.78 3.18
C ILE A 117 11.94 11.73 3.84
N LYS A 118 12.82 10.83 3.40
CA LYS A 118 14.20 10.77 3.90
C LYS A 118 14.97 12.06 3.62
N GLN A 119 14.82 12.64 2.44
CA GLN A 119 15.45 13.91 2.11
C GLN A 119 14.92 15.04 2.99
N LEU A 120 13.61 15.14 3.22
CA LEU A 120 13.02 16.13 4.13
C LEU A 120 13.58 15.98 5.56
N LYS A 121 13.69 14.75 6.07
CA LYS A 121 14.30 14.47 7.38
C LYS A 121 15.78 14.84 7.47
N ALA A 122 16.49 14.86 6.34
CA ALA A 122 17.91 15.19 6.27
C ALA A 122 18.18 16.68 6.05
N VAL A 123 17.15 17.50 5.79
CA VAL A 123 17.32 18.95 5.68
C VAL A 123 17.61 19.52 7.08
N SER A 124 18.77 20.12 7.25
CA SER A 124 19.09 20.96 8.41
C SER A 124 18.80 22.41 8.05
N SER A 125 17.82 23.03 8.71
CA SER A 125 17.51 24.45 8.57
C SER A 125 17.51 25.12 9.93
N GLU A 126 18.17 26.27 10.05
CA GLU A 126 18.14 27.09 11.27
C GLU A 126 16.83 27.88 11.41
N SER A 127 16.11 28.09 10.31
CA SER A 127 14.94 28.98 10.26
C SER A 127 13.60 28.25 10.25
N PHE A 128 13.56 26.96 9.88
CA PHE A 128 12.32 26.19 9.77
C PHE A 128 12.41 24.80 10.38
N ASP A 129 11.43 24.46 11.21
CA ASP A 129 11.18 23.08 11.67
C ASP A 129 10.21 22.37 10.71
N LEU A 130 10.68 21.29 10.08
CA LEU A 130 9.91 20.50 9.13
C LEU A 130 9.13 19.34 9.76
N SER A 131 9.18 19.16 11.09
CA SER A 131 8.55 18.03 11.79
C SER A 131 7.07 17.87 11.44
N ARG A 132 6.32 18.97 11.36
CA ARG A 132 4.90 18.97 10.98
C ARG A 132 4.68 18.52 9.53
N LEU A 133 5.48 19.03 8.59
CA LEU A 133 5.39 18.64 7.18
C LEU A 133 5.70 17.15 6.99
N ILE A 134 6.78 16.68 7.63
CA ILE A 134 7.20 15.28 7.58
C ILE A 134 6.09 14.38 8.11
N LYS A 135 5.49 14.74 9.26
CA LYS A 135 4.40 13.97 9.86
C LYS A 135 3.18 13.92 8.96
N MET A 136 2.80 15.03 8.32
CA MET A 136 1.71 15.07 7.34
C MET A 136 1.97 14.19 6.12
N CYS A 137 3.22 14.12 5.62
CA CYS A 137 3.58 13.22 4.52
C CYS A 137 3.46 11.74 4.92
N GLU A 138 3.88 11.38 6.14
CA GLU A 138 3.75 10.01 6.65
C GLU A 138 2.28 9.61 6.86
N GLU A 139 1.47 10.51 7.42
CA GLU A 139 0.03 10.30 7.59
C GLU A 139 -0.71 10.22 6.26
N LEU A 140 -0.27 10.98 5.25
CA LEU A 140 -0.82 10.91 3.90
C LEU A 140 -0.55 9.56 3.25
N ASN A 141 0.65 9.00 3.45
CA ASN A 141 0.98 7.66 2.99
C ASN A 141 0.10 6.59 3.64
N ASP A 142 -0.05 6.62 4.97
CA ASP A 142 -0.89 5.65 5.68
C ASP A 142 -2.37 5.81 5.29
N SER A 143 -2.87 7.04 5.21
CA SER A 143 -4.25 7.32 4.83
C SER A 143 -4.56 6.83 3.42
N PHE A 144 -3.68 7.12 2.45
CA PHE A 144 -3.90 6.67 1.07
C PHE A 144 -3.79 5.16 0.93
N PHE A 145 -2.84 4.51 1.63
CA PHE A 145 -2.70 3.06 1.64
C PHE A 145 -3.94 2.36 2.21
N ARG A 146 -4.56 2.93 3.24
CA ARG A 146 -5.80 2.41 3.86
C ARG A 146 -7.08 2.85 3.15
N GLU A 147 -6.96 3.47 1.98
CA GLU A 147 -8.11 3.98 1.19
C GLU A 147 -8.94 5.06 1.91
N ASN A 148 -8.35 5.76 2.89
CA ASN A 148 -8.97 6.87 3.61
C ASN A 148 -8.92 8.17 2.77
N TYR A 149 -9.52 8.15 1.57
CA TYR A 149 -9.33 9.19 0.55
C TYR A 149 -9.78 10.60 0.98
N ILE A 150 -10.79 10.70 1.86
CA ILE A 150 -11.20 11.99 2.45
C ILE A 150 -10.06 12.57 3.31
N ALA A 151 -9.43 11.73 4.14
CA ALA A 151 -8.28 12.15 4.94
C ALA A 151 -7.09 12.49 4.05
N SER A 152 -6.83 11.68 3.01
CA SER A 152 -5.74 11.92 2.07
C SER A 152 -5.84 13.29 1.39
N ILE A 153 -7.00 13.65 0.84
CA ILE A 153 -7.15 14.95 0.18
C ILE A 153 -7.12 16.12 1.18
N SER A 154 -7.59 15.90 2.41
CA SER A 154 -7.49 16.87 3.50
C SER A 154 -6.04 17.13 3.90
N LEU A 155 -5.19 16.11 3.92
CA LEU A 155 -3.76 16.23 4.19
C LEU A 155 -3.03 16.94 3.04
N VAL A 156 -3.36 16.66 1.77
CA VAL A 156 -2.82 17.41 0.63
C VAL A 156 -3.14 18.91 0.78
N ARG A 157 -4.39 19.25 1.11
CA ARG A 157 -4.82 20.63 1.38
C ARG A 157 -4.03 21.28 2.52
N ALA A 158 -3.87 20.56 3.64
CA ALA A 158 -3.11 21.05 4.80
C ALA A 158 -1.64 21.29 4.46
N ILE A 159 -1.01 20.39 3.71
CA ILE A 159 0.39 20.53 3.28
C ILE A 159 0.57 21.82 2.47
N ILE A 160 -0.28 22.09 1.48
CA ILE A 160 -0.16 23.31 0.66
C ILE A 160 -0.52 24.60 1.43
N ASP A 161 -1.33 24.54 2.47
CA ASP A 161 -1.65 25.72 3.30
C ASP A 161 -0.56 26.09 4.29
N HIS A 162 0.16 25.11 4.82
CA HIS A 162 1.12 25.34 5.91
C HIS A 162 2.57 25.58 5.43
N THR A 163 2.85 25.31 4.15
CA THR A 163 4.19 25.41 3.56
C THR A 163 4.57 26.74 2.88
N PRO A 164 3.65 27.68 2.51
CA PRO A 164 4.04 28.95 1.89
C PRO A 164 5.11 29.77 2.64
N PRO A 165 5.14 29.79 3.99
CA PRO A 165 6.18 30.52 4.73
C PRO A 165 7.62 30.08 4.41
N VAL A 166 7.85 28.81 4.01
CA VAL A 166 9.16 28.32 3.56
C VAL A 166 9.70 29.11 2.36
N PHE A 167 8.79 29.65 1.54
CA PHE A 167 9.12 30.44 0.37
C PHE A 167 9.08 31.96 0.62
N GLY A 168 8.69 32.40 1.83
CA GLY A 168 8.47 33.80 2.16
C GLY A 168 7.13 34.35 1.70
N PHE A 169 6.16 33.48 1.39
CA PHE A 169 4.82 33.85 0.93
C PHE A 169 3.74 33.48 1.93
N LYS A 170 2.55 34.08 1.77
CA LYS A 170 1.39 33.81 2.63
C LYS A 170 0.48 32.74 2.07
N THR A 171 0.45 32.62 0.74
CA THR A 171 -0.46 31.74 0.03
C THR A 171 0.28 30.80 -0.90
N PHE A 172 -0.27 29.61 -1.13
CA PHE A 172 0.30 28.67 -2.08
C PHE A 172 0.20 29.17 -3.53
N THR A 173 -0.80 29.99 -3.85
CA THR A 173 -0.90 30.65 -5.16
C THR A 173 0.31 31.55 -5.44
N GLU A 174 0.80 32.31 -4.45
CA GLU A 174 2.04 33.09 -4.59
C GLU A 174 3.24 32.18 -4.82
N VAL A 175 3.35 31.08 -4.07
CA VAL A 175 4.41 30.06 -4.26
C VAL A 175 4.39 29.53 -5.69
N ALA A 176 3.24 29.06 -6.18
CA ALA A 176 3.07 28.51 -7.52
C ALA A 176 3.43 29.52 -8.63
N ASN A 177 3.23 30.82 -8.39
CA ASN A 177 3.59 31.86 -9.34
C ASN A 177 5.06 32.32 -9.25
N SER A 178 5.74 32.03 -8.13
CA SER A 178 7.14 32.43 -7.88
C SER A 178 8.19 31.48 -8.45
N VAL A 179 7.80 30.24 -8.79
CA VAL A 179 8.70 29.21 -9.32
C VAL A 179 8.93 29.35 -10.82
N GLU A 180 9.92 28.63 -11.33
CA GLU A 180 10.20 28.55 -12.77
C GLU A 180 8.99 28.08 -13.58
N LYS A 181 8.90 28.55 -14.83
CA LYS A 181 7.76 28.31 -15.72
C LYS A 181 7.45 26.82 -15.90
N SER A 182 8.46 25.95 -15.93
CA SER A 182 8.32 24.50 -16.07
C SER A 182 7.65 23.81 -14.87
N ILE A 183 7.81 24.37 -13.67
CA ILE A 183 7.26 23.83 -12.41
C ILE A 183 5.90 24.47 -12.09
N LYS A 184 5.73 25.73 -12.47
CA LYS A 184 4.54 26.54 -12.24
C LYS A 184 3.24 25.81 -12.59
N ASP A 185 3.15 25.20 -13.77
CA ASP A 185 1.92 24.53 -14.20
C ASP A 185 1.57 23.33 -13.30
N SER A 186 2.58 22.60 -12.81
CA SER A 186 2.37 21.49 -11.87
C SER A 186 1.88 21.98 -10.51
N LEU A 187 2.41 23.10 -10.00
CA LEU A 187 1.98 23.68 -8.73
C LEU A 187 0.60 24.34 -8.85
N LEU A 188 0.30 24.99 -9.97
CA LEU A 188 -1.04 25.52 -10.23
C LEU A 188 -2.08 24.41 -10.37
N HIS A 189 -1.72 23.26 -10.95
CA HIS A 189 -2.61 22.10 -10.97
C HIS A 189 -2.87 21.57 -9.56
N LEU A 190 -1.81 21.40 -8.74
CA LEU A 190 -1.93 21.01 -7.35
C LEU A 190 -2.85 21.98 -6.58
N GLU A 191 -2.62 23.28 -6.73
CA GLU A 191 -3.40 24.33 -6.07
C GLU A 191 -4.88 24.29 -6.47
N ASN A 192 -5.15 24.39 -7.77
CA ASN A 192 -6.50 24.63 -8.27
C ASN A 192 -7.40 23.40 -8.17
N SER A 193 -6.83 22.21 -8.38
CA SER A 193 -7.59 20.96 -8.36
C SER A 193 -7.71 20.43 -6.94
N SER A 194 -6.60 20.26 -6.20
CA SER A 194 -6.65 19.62 -4.88
C SER A 194 -7.45 20.43 -3.86
N ARG A 195 -7.34 21.78 -3.89
CA ARG A 195 -8.13 22.64 -3.01
C ARG A 195 -9.63 22.45 -3.23
N LYS A 196 -10.09 22.51 -4.48
CA LYS A 196 -11.53 22.37 -4.79
C LYS A 196 -12.07 21.00 -4.37
N ILE A 197 -11.29 19.94 -4.56
CA ILE A 197 -11.70 18.59 -4.16
C ILE A 197 -11.71 18.47 -2.63
N ALA A 198 -10.69 18.99 -1.94
CA ALA A 198 -10.64 19.01 -0.49
C ALA A 198 -11.81 19.78 0.11
N ASP A 199 -12.04 21.01 -0.36
CA ASP A 199 -13.11 21.89 0.13
C ASP A 199 -14.48 21.24 -0.07
N ALA A 200 -14.68 20.53 -1.19
CA ALA A 200 -15.91 19.78 -1.43
C ALA A 200 -16.15 18.68 -0.39
N HIS A 201 -15.10 18.02 0.11
CA HIS A 201 -15.22 16.96 1.12
C HIS A 201 -15.14 17.46 2.56
N LEU A 202 -14.58 18.65 2.79
CA LEU A 202 -14.42 19.26 4.12
C LEU A 202 -15.55 20.20 4.52
N HIS A 203 -16.19 20.86 3.55
CA HIS A 203 -17.13 21.95 3.83
C HIS A 203 -18.56 21.69 3.37
N ILE A 204 -18.78 20.77 2.42
CA ILE A 204 -20.14 20.44 1.98
C ILE A 204 -20.83 19.59 3.06
N GLN A 205 -22.06 19.95 3.39
CA GLN A 205 -22.90 19.19 4.31
C GLN A 205 -23.38 17.88 3.68
N ILE A 206 -23.62 16.87 4.53
CA ILE A 206 -24.13 15.55 4.11
C ILE A 206 -25.45 15.69 3.34
N ARG A 207 -25.50 15.08 2.15
CA ARG A 207 -26.66 15.06 1.25
C ARG A 207 -27.37 13.70 1.31
N LYS A 208 -28.57 13.64 0.72
CA LYS A 208 -29.40 12.40 0.64
C LYS A 208 -28.71 11.26 -0.12
N LYS A 209 -27.85 11.59 -1.08
CA LYS A 209 -27.04 10.63 -1.85
C LYS A 209 -25.63 11.20 -1.93
N GLU A 210 -24.66 10.42 -1.51
CA GLU A 210 -23.26 10.79 -1.56
C GLU A 210 -22.48 9.96 -2.57
N ILE A 211 -21.40 10.57 -3.06
CA ILE A 211 -20.39 9.91 -3.87
C ILE A 211 -19.07 10.13 -3.13
N LEU A 212 -18.45 9.03 -2.71
CA LEU A 212 -17.17 9.08 -2.02
C LEU A 212 -16.04 9.35 -3.02
N PRO A 213 -14.96 10.03 -2.60
CA PRO A 213 -13.80 10.21 -3.45
C PRO A 213 -13.15 8.87 -3.77
N THR A 214 -12.64 8.75 -4.98
CA THR A 214 -11.82 7.61 -5.43
C THR A 214 -10.34 7.95 -5.36
N ALA A 215 -9.48 6.93 -5.37
CA ALA A 215 -8.03 7.11 -5.47
C ALA A 215 -7.64 8.07 -6.60
N THR A 216 -8.25 7.94 -7.78
CA THR A 216 -7.98 8.79 -8.95
C THR A 216 -8.24 10.27 -8.69
N GLN A 217 -9.30 10.61 -7.95
CA GLN A 217 -9.67 11.99 -7.70
C GLN A 217 -8.74 12.68 -6.69
N VAL A 218 -8.16 11.91 -5.77
CA VAL A 218 -7.33 12.45 -4.68
C VAL A 218 -5.83 12.27 -4.93
N ASN A 219 -5.44 11.56 -5.99
CA ASN A 219 -4.05 11.29 -6.31
C ASN A 219 -3.37 12.50 -6.97
N PHE A 220 -2.66 13.26 -6.15
CA PHE A 220 -1.80 14.38 -6.55
C PHE A 220 -0.31 14.08 -6.31
N ALA A 221 0.08 12.80 -6.22
CA ALA A 221 1.41 12.36 -5.85
C ALA A 221 2.51 13.01 -6.70
N GLN A 222 2.32 13.12 -8.03
CA GLN A 222 3.32 13.67 -8.93
C GLN A 222 3.54 15.17 -8.68
N SER A 223 2.47 15.96 -8.60
CA SER A 223 2.59 17.40 -8.37
C SER A 223 3.08 17.71 -6.96
N LEU A 224 2.68 16.90 -5.96
CA LEU A 224 3.15 17.04 -4.58
C LEU A 224 4.64 16.68 -4.47
N ASP A 225 5.11 15.63 -5.14
CA ASP A 225 6.53 15.28 -5.16
C ASP A 225 7.38 16.42 -5.77
N VAL A 226 6.95 17.01 -6.88
CA VAL A 226 7.63 18.20 -7.44
C VAL A 226 7.69 19.33 -6.41
N PHE A 227 6.57 19.62 -5.73
CA PHE A 227 6.51 20.66 -4.71
C PHE A 227 7.45 20.41 -3.51
N LEU A 228 7.46 19.20 -2.96
CA LEU A 228 8.34 18.84 -1.85
C LEU A 228 9.83 18.96 -2.25
N GLY A 229 10.14 18.86 -3.55
CA GLY A 229 11.49 19.03 -4.09
C GLY A 229 11.94 20.46 -4.03
N GLU A 230 11.04 21.38 -4.37
CA GLU A 230 11.28 22.81 -4.24
C GLU A 230 11.46 23.22 -2.77
N ILE A 231 10.72 22.62 -1.84
CA ILE A 231 10.96 22.82 -0.38
C ILE A 231 12.39 22.42 -0.02
N ILE A 232 12.82 21.21 -0.39
CA ILE A 232 14.17 20.71 -0.09
C ILE A 232 15.23 21.61 -0.74
N ARG A 233 15.04 22.00 -2.01
CA ARG A 233 15.97 22.88 -2.74
C ARG A 233 16.10 24.25 -2.08
N ARG A 234 15.01 24.77 -1.51
CA ARG A 234 14.97 26.09 -0.86
C ARG A 234 15.65 26.11 0.50
N LEU A 235 15.68 24.97 1.19
CA LEU A 235 16.17 24.84 2.57
C LEU A 235 17.56 24.19 2.68
N LYS A 236 18.06 23.59 1.60
CA LYS A 236 19.48 23.22 1.46
C LYS A 236 20.34 24.45 1.16
#